data_AF-A0AAU1T887-F1
#
_entry.id   AF-A0AAU1T887-F1
#
_cell.length_a   1.000
_cell.length_b   1.000
_cell.length_c   1.000
_cell.angle_alpha   90.00
_cell.angle_beta   90.00
_cell.angle_gamma   90.00
#
_symmetry.space_group_name_H-M   'P 1'
#
loop_
_entity.id
_entity.type
_entity.pdbx_description
1 polymer ?
#
loop_
_entity_poly.entity_id
_entity_poly.type
_entity_poly.pdbx_seq_one_letter_code
_entity_poly.pdbx_strand_id
1 'polypeptide(L)'
;MFVDQAPSQKIHDGETRQAPVRGSFWCDAAAHLRDGRMLWLGGQACWTPEQALAWIGWRAGHVADQLDNQLARPARAWIQDHAEHQRASGQLARGITYSLVVCDGSVQFVLAATPGAFALNGDSAS
;
A
#
# COMPACT_ATOMS: atom_id res chain seq x y z
N MET A 1 36.66 -35.29 23.69
CA MET A 1 36.06 -34.46 24.76
C MET A 1 35.88 -33.08 24.17
N PHE A 2 34.63 -32.67 23.94
CA PHE A 2 34.24 -31.39 23.35
C PHE A 2 34.24 -30.29 24.42
N VAL A 3 34.79 -29.13 24.07
CA VAL A 3 34.49 -27.76 24.56
C VAL A 3 35.19 -26.82 23.55
N ASP A 4 34.55 -26.46 22.44
CA ASP A 4 33.60 -25.35 22.24
C ASP A 4 33.99 -24.04 22.94
N GLN A 5 34.62 -23.15 22.18
CA GLN A 5 34.85 -21.76 22.55
C GLN A 5 34.60 -20.90 21.31
N ALA A 6 33.44 -20.25 21.31
CA ALA A 6 32.89 -19.44 20.22
C ALA A 6 33.77 -18.21 19.89
N PRO A 7 33.89 -17.80 18.62
CA PRO A 7 34.41 -16.48 18.28
C PRO A 7 33.32 -15.42 18.44
N SER A 8 33.73 -14.29 19.04
CA SER A 8 32.97 -13.05 19.20
C SER A 8 32.23 -12.63 17.93
N GLN A 9 30.90 -12.63 18.01
CA GLN A 9 30.04 -11.97 17.03
C GLN A 9 30.12 -10.46 17.23
N LYS A 10 30.92 -9.78 16.39
CA LYS A 10 30.79 -8.34 16.19
C LYS A 10 29.43 -8.10 15.55
N ILE A 11 28.52 -7.54 16.33
CA ILE A 11 27.30 -6.90 15.84
C ILE A 11 27.77 -5.69 15.03
N HIS A 12 27.89 -5.86 13.71
CA HIS A 12 27.77 -4.74 12.81
C HIS A 12 26.29 -4.59 12.54
N ASP A 13 25.73 -3.50 13.06
CA ASP A 13 24.46 -2.92 12.63
C ASP A 13 24.59 -2.57 11.13
N GLY A 14 24.43 -3.60 10.30
CA GLY A 14 24.13 -3.46 8.90
C GLY A 14 22.67 -3.08 8.81
N GLU A 15 22.39 -1.80 8.99
CA GLU A 15 21.13 -1.22 8.55
C GLU A 15 21.05 -1.49 7.05
N THR A 16 20.38 -2.59 6.70
CA THR A 16 20.09 -2.94 5.32
C THR A 16 19.26 -1.78 4.78
N ARG A 17 19.93 -0.85 4.08
CA ARG A 17 19.28 0.04 3.13
C ARG A 17 18.59 -0.88 2.12
N GLN A 18 17.37 -1.30 2.43
CA GLN A 18 16.51 -2.01 1.50
C GLN A 18 16.41 -1.09 0.30
N ALA A 19 16.99 -1.52 -0.82
CA ALA A 19 16.85 -0.83 -2.07
C ALA A 19 15.35 -0.72 -2.35
N PRO A 20 14.84 0.45 -2.78
CA PRO A 20 13.43 0.59 -3.11
C PRO A 20 13.05 -0.49 -4.12
N VAL A 21 11.94 -1.17 -3.87
CA VAL A 21 11.41 -2.17 -4.79
C VAL A 21 11.11 -1.45 -6.10
N ARG A 22 11.91 -1.73 -7.14
CA ARG A 22 11.63 -1.27 -8.50
C ARG A 22 10.57 -2.22 -9.08
N GLY A 23 9.31 -1.83 -8.98
CA GLY A 23 8.17 -2.62 -9.44
C GLY A 23 6.97 -1.72 -9.74
N SER A 24 6.07 -2.19 -10.60
CA SER A 24 4.77 -1.57 -10.78
C SER A 24 3.92 -1.72 -9.52
N PHE A 25 2.93 -0.86 -9.32
CA PHE A 25 1.95 -0.97 -8.26
C PHE A 25 0.59 -1.27 -8.90
N TRP A 26 -0.18 -2.18 -8.29
CA TRP A 26 -1.58 -2.33 -8.62
C TRP A 26 -2.40 -1.64 -7.55
N CYS A 27 -3.24 -0.70 -7.98
CA CYS A 27 -4.18 -0.03 -7.11
C CYS A 27 -5.59 -0.56 -7.37
N ASP A 28 -6.37 -0.74 -6.32
CA ASP A 28 -7.74 -1.20 -6.42
C ASP A 28 -8.69 -0.58 -5.39
N ALA A 29 -9.97 -0.67 -5.71
CA ALA A 29 -11.06 -0.15 -4.91
C ALA A 29 -12.20 -1.17 -4.88
N ALA A 30 -12.66 -1.49 -3.68
CA ALA A 30 -13.78 -2.39 -3.47
C ALA A 30 -14.68 -1.90 -2.33
N ALA A 31 -15.98 -2.16 -2.45
CA ALA A 31 -16.92 -2.01 -1.34
C ALA A 31 -17.28 -3.39 -0.79
N HIS A 32 -17.03 -3.59 0.50
CA HIS A 32 -17.38 -4.80 1.23
C HIS A 32 -18.69 -4.56 1.99
N LEU A 33 -19.70 -5.37 1.68
CA LEU A 33 -21.00 -5.33 2.33
C LEU A 33 -20.99 -6.25 3.55
N ARG A 34 -21.83 -5.93 4.54
CA ARG A 34 -22.01 -6.74 5.76
C ARG A 34 -22.43 -8.19 5.50
N ASP A 35 -23.07 -8.46 4.37
CA ASP A 35 -23.47 -9.82 3.95
C ASP A 35 -22.32 -10.63 3.32
N GLY A 36 -21.10 -10.07 3.29
CA GLY A 36 -19.90 -10.70 2.75
C GLY A 36 -19.71 -10.48 1.25
N ARG A 37 -20.64 -9.83 0.55
CA ARG A 37 -20.44 -9.47 -0.86
C ARG A 37 -19.39 -8.38 -1.01
N MET A 38 -18.67 -8.45 -2.13
CA MET A 38 -17.74 -7.43 -2.56
C MET A 38 -18.20 -6.86 -3.90
N LEU A 39 -18.25 -5.52 -3.99
CA LEU A 39 -18.45 -4.82 -5.24
C LEU A 39 -17.13 -4.21 -5.68
N TRP A 40 -16.67 -4.60 -6.88
CA TRP A 40 -15.50 -4.01 -7.50
C TRP A 40 -15.80 -2.60 -7.97
N LEU A 41 -14.98 -1.64 -7.56
CA LEU A 41 -15.13 -0.22 -7.89
C LEU A 41 -14.07 0.27 -8.88
N GLY A 42 -13.08 -0.55 -9.24
CA GLY A 42 -12.06 -0.22 -10.23
C GLY A 42 -10.65 -0.44 -9.73
N GLY A 43 -9.69 -0.39 -10.66
CA GLY A 43 -8.27 -0.50 -10.36
C GLY A 43 -7.41 0.13 -11.44
N GLN A 44 -6.15 0.37 -11.11
CA GLN A 44 -5.18 1.04 -11.98
C GLN A 44 -3.76 0.54 -11.71
N ALA A 45 -3.02 0.29 -12.79
CA ALA A 45 -1.58 0.07 -12.71
C ALA A 45 -0.84 1.41 -12.61
N CYS A 46 0.11 1.50 -11.69
CA CYS A 46 0.95 2.67 -11.44
C CYS A 46 2.43 2.29 -11.47
N TRP A 47 3.30 3.25 -11.75
CA TRP A 47 4.74 3.00 -11.89
C TRP A 47 5.56 3.54 -10.73
N THR A 48 4.98 4.40 -9.89
CA THR A 48 5.62 4.95 -8.70
C THR A 48 4.68 4.92 -7.49
N PRO A 49 5.21 4.89 -6.25
CA PRO A 49 4.42 5.05 -5.04
C PRO A 49 3.54 6.31 -5.05
N GLU A 50 4.06 7.42 -5.55
CA GLU A 50 3.36 8.71 -5.59
C GLU A 50 2.16 8.65 -6.56
N GLN A 51 2.32 7.99 -7.71
CA GLN A 51 1.20 7.76 -8.64
C GLN A 51 0.13 6.87 -8.01
N ALA A 52 0.54 5.83 -7.29
CA ALA A 52 -0.38 4.94 -6.59
C ALA A 52 -1.19 5.69 -5.51
N LEU A 53 -0.52 6.52 -4.70
CA LEU A 53 -1.20 7.34 -3.69
C LEU A 53 -2.07 8.44 -4.30
N ALA A 54 -1.65 9.04 -5.41
CA ALA A 54 -2.48 9.99 -6.15
C ALA A 54 -3.77 9.33 -6.65
N TRP A 55 -3.69 8.08 -7.13
CA TRP A 55 -4.88 7.32 -7.52
C TRP A 55 -5.78 7.01 -6.32
N ILE A 56 -5.21 6.57 -5.19
CA ILE A 56 -5.97 6.35 -3.95
C ILE A 56 -6.68 7.64 -3.52
N GLY A 57 -6.00 8.79 -3.52
CA GLY A 57 -6.60 10.07 -3.13
C GLY A 57 -7.71 10.53 -4.07
N TRP A 58 -7.51 10.38 -5.39
CA TRP A 58 -8.56 10.63 -6.36
C TRP A 58 -9.78 9.74 -6.10
N ARG A 59 -9.58 8.44 -5.86
CA ARG A 59 -10.68 7.51 -5.60
C ARG A 59 -11.35 7.72 -4.24
N ALA A 60 -10.59 8.08 -3.22
CA ALA A 60 -11.11 8.47 -1.91
C ALA A 60 -12.00 9.71 -2.01
N GLY A 61 -11.67 10.67 -2.89
CA GLY A 61 -12.54 11.80 -3.21
C GLY A 61 -13.89 11.34 -3.77
N HIS A 62 -13.89 10.46 -4.77
CA HIS A 62 -15.12 9.89 -5.33
C HIS A 62 -15.97 9.11 -4.33
N VAL A 63 -15.33 8.40 -3.38
CA VAL A 63 -16.04 7.74 -2.28
C VAL A 63 -16.64 8.80 -1.36
N ALA A 64 -15.85 9.80 -0.94
CA ALA A 64 -16.29 10.87 -0.03
C ALA A 64 -17.46 11.68 -0.61
N ASP A 65 -17.53 11.87 -1.92
CA ASP A 65 -18.63 12.58 -2.60
C ASP A 65 -19.95 11.80 -2.60
N GLN A 66 -19.91 10.48 -2.38
CA GLN A 66 -21.09 9.62 -2.27
C GLN A 66 -21.57 9.44 -0.83
N LEU A 67 -20.76 9.84 0.16
CA LEU A 67 -21.06 9.67 1.57
C LEU A 67 -21.68 10.94 2.16
N ASP A 68 -22.51 10.75 3.20
CA ASP A 68 -22.95 11.85 4.04
C ASP A 68 -21.77 12.60 4.66
N ASN A 69 -21.92 13.91 4.85
CA ASN A 69 -20.82 14.81 5.25
C ASN A 69 -20.05 14.34 6.49
N GLN A 70 -20.71 13.71 7.46
CA GLN A 70 -20.04 13.19 8.66
C GLN A 70 -19.20 11.94 8.37
N LEU A 71 -19.68 11.06 7.49
CA LEU A 71 -19.03 9.80 7.12
C LEU A 71 -17.92 10.02 6.10
N ALA A 72 -17.99 11.09 5.31
CA ALA A 72 -16.93 11.51 4.40
C ALA A 72 -15.68 12.08 5.12
N ARG A 73 -15.79 12.47 6.41
CA ARG A 73 -14.70 13.15 7.14
C ARG A 73 -13.38 12.39 7.17
N PRO A 74 -13.32 11.07 7.43
CA PRO A 74 -12.07 10.34 7.46
C PRO A 74 -11.37 10.33 6.09
N ALA A 75 -12.12 10.14 5.00
CA ALA A 75 -11.58 10.18 3.65
C ALA A 75 -11.03 11.58 3.31
N ARG A 76 -11.79 12.64 3.63
CA ARG A 76 -11.35 14.04 3.42
C ARG A 76 -10.14 14.41 4.26
N ALA A 77 -10.08 13.94 5.51
CA ALA A 77 -8.94 14.15 6.39
C ALA A 77 -7.69 13.46 5.84
N TRP A 78 -7.82 12.20 5.38
CA TRP A 78 -6.72 11.48 4.75
C TRP A 78 -6.17 12.20 3.52
N ILE A 79 -7.04 12.68 2.63
CA ILE A 79 -6.63 13.42 1.41
C ILE A 79 -5.76 14.66 1.74
N GLN A 80 -5.96 15.26 2.91
CA GLN A 80 -5.23 16.44 3.37
C GLN A 80 -4.01 16.08 4.25
N ASP A 81 -3.85 14.81 4.61
CA ASP A 81 -2.79 14.35 5.50
C ASP A 81 -1.50 14.04 4.74
N HIS A 82 -0.71 15.09 4.54
CA HIS A 82 0.60 14.97 3.90
C HIS A 82 1.56 14.03 4.66
N ALA A 83 1.45 13.95 5.98
CA ALA A 83 2.35 13.09 6.78
C ALA A 83 2.00 11.61 6.55
N GLU A 84 0.72 11.27 6.54
CA GLU A 84 0.28 9.92 6.23
C GLU A 84 0.62 9.53 4.78
N HIS A 85 0.49 10.45 3.82
CA HIS A 85 0.92 10.19 2.44
C HIS A 85 2.42 9.87 2.34
N GLN A 86 3.26 10.61 3.06
CA GLN A 86 4.70 10.32 3.10
C GLN A 86 4.98 8.96 3.75
N ARG A 87 4.28 8.63 4.83
CA ARG A 87 4.39 7.31 5.48
C ARG A 87 3.97 6.18 4.53
N ALA A 88 2.84 6.33 3.86
CA ALA A 88 2.30 5.37 2.90
C ALA A 88 3.26 5.18 1.71
N SER A 89 3.85 6.26 1.21
CA SER A 89 4.83 6.19 0.11
C SER A 89 6.06 5.39 0.54
N GLY A 90 6.56 5.63 1.75
CA GLY A 90 7.65 4.86 2.35
C GLY A 90 7.33 3.37 2.51
N GLN A 91 6.07 3.01 2.81
CA GLN A 91 5.64 1.61 2.86
C GLN A 91 5.64 0.96 1.48
N LEU A 92 5.03 1.62 0.49
CA LEU A 92 4.99 1.13 -0.89
C LEU A 92 6.40 0.95 -1.47
N ALA A 93 7.31 1.91 -1.23
CA ALA A 93 8.70 1.81 -1.66
C ALA A 93 9.45 0.62 -1.03
N ARG A 94 9.03 0.15 0.14
CA ARG A 94 9.55 -1.04 0.83
C ARG A 94 8.85 -2.33 0.42
N GLY A 95 7.94 -2.29 -0.55
CA GLY A 95 7.19 -3.46 -0.99
C GLY A 95 6.04 -3.85 -0.05
N ILE A 96 5.58 -2.93 0.81
CA ILE A 96 4.47 -3.16 1.74
C ILE A 96 3.18 -2.58 1.12
N THR A 97 2.11 -3.40 1.09
CA THR A 97 0.78 -2.94 0.68
C THR A 97 0.27 -1.86 1.61
N TYR A 98 -0.27 -0.80 1.02
CA TYR A 98 -1.01 0.24 1.73
C TYR A 98 -2.51 0.07 1.50
N SER A 99 -3.32 0.24 2.54
CA SER A 99 -4.78 0.23 2.44
C SER A 99 -5.40 1.37 3.24
N LEU A 100 -6.30 2.10 2.60
CA LEU A 100 -7.21 3.05 3.23
C LEU A 100 -8.59 2.42 3.34
N VAL A 101 -9.17 2.46 4.54
CA VAL A 101 -10.52 1.95 4.81
C VAL A 101 -11.43 3.11 5.21
N VAL A 102 -12.57 3.24 4.52
CA VAL A 102 -13.62 4.21 4.82
C VAL A 102 -14.92 3.46 5.10
N CYS A 103 -15.53 3.70 6.26
CA CYS A 103 -16.74 3.00 6.67
C CYS A 103 -17.99 3.86 6.49
N ASP A 104 -19.04 3.27 5.95
CA ASP A 104 -20.40 3.81 5.92
C ASP A 104 -21.38 2.75 6.44
N GLY A 105 -21.66 2.80 7.74
CA GLY A 105 -22.58 1.89 8.41
C GLY A 105 -22.24 0.42 8.16
N SER A 106 -22.91 -0.19 7.18
CA SER A 106 -22.77 -1.61 6.82
C SER A 106 -21.81 -1.87 5.64
N VAL A 107 -21.21 -0.83 5.07
CA VAL A 107 -20.31 -0.90 3.92
C VAL A 107 -18.92 -0.42 4.33
N GLN A 108 -17.89 -1.17 3.92
CA GLN A 108 -16.49 -0.76 4.06
C GLN A 108 -15.89 -0.59 2.67
N PHE A 109 -15.52 0.64 2.34
CA PHE A 109 -14.75 0.94 1.14
C PHE A 109 -13.27 0.72 1.45
N VAL A 110 -12.65 -0.20 0.72
CA VAL A 110 -11.22 -0.50 0.82
C VAL A 110 -10.57 -0.01 -0.47
N LEU A 111 -9.59 0.89 -0.30
CA LEU A 111 -8.75 1.40 -1.38
C LEU A 111 -7.32 0.96 -1.09
N ALA A 112 -6.74 0.12 -1.94
CA ALA A 112 -5.40 -0.41 -1.70
C ALA A 112 -4.44 -0.11 -2.83
N ALA A 113 -3.16 -0.07 -2.49
CA ALA A 113 -2.04 -0.09 -3.42
C ALA A 113 -1.11 -1.23 -3.01
N THR A 114 -0.96 -2.21 -3.90
CA THR A 114 -0.14 -3.38 -3.70
C THR A 114 1.07 -3.31 -4.63
N PRO A 115 2.30 -3.36 -4.09
CA PRO A 115 3.51 -3.49 -4.89
C PRO A 115 3.46 -4.77 -5.71
N GLY A 116 3.55 -4.65 -7.03
CA GLY A 116 3.72 -5.75 -7.95
C GLY A 116 5.18 -6.14 -8.04
N ALA A 117 5.46 -7.44 -8.04
CA ALA A 117 6.79 -7.92 -8.37
C ALA A 117 7.02 -7.74 -9.88
N PHE A 118 8.02 -6.96 -10.27
CA PHE A 118 8.63 -7.16 -11.58
C PHE A 118 9.76 -8.18 -11.41
N ALA A 119 9.46 -9.45 -11.67
CA ALA A 119 10.50 -10.43 -11.96
C ALA A 119 11.10 -10.04 -13.32
N LEU A 120 12.24 -9.35 -13.31
CA LEU A 120 13.13 -9.30 -14.48
C LEU A 120 13.71 -10.72 -14.64
N ASN A 121 12.93 -11.65 -15.21
CA ASN A 121 13.51 -12.85 -15.80
C ASN A 121 14.25 -12.39 -17.05
N GLY A 122 15.52 -12.05 -16.88
CA GLY A 122 16.50 -11.94 -17.95
C GLY A 122 16.86 -13.34 -18.45
N ASP A 123 15.89 -14.06 -19.01
CA ASP A 123 16.18 -15.15 -19.92
C ASP A 123 16.15 -14.57 -21.34
N SER A 124 17.32 -14.11 -21.77
CA SER A 124 17.67 -14.04 -23.19
C SER A 124 19.05 -14.65 -23.33
N ALA A 125 19.06 -15.98 -23.33
CA ALA A 125 20.11 -16.73 -23.98
C ALA A 125 20.03 -16.41 -25.49
N SER A 126 21.15 -15.97 -26.04
CA SER A 126 21.47 -16.05 -27.47
C SER A 126 22.94 -16.41 -27.58
#